data_AF-A0A6M9Q7J8-F1
#
_entry.id   AF-A0A6M9Q7J8-F1
#
_cell.length_a   1.000
_cell.length_b   1.000
_cell.length_c   1.000
_cell.angle_alpha   90.00
_cell.angle_beta   90.00
_cell.angle_gamma   90.00
#
_symmetry.space_group_name_H-M   'P 1'
#
loop_
_entity.id
_entity.type
_entity.pdbx_description
1 polymer ?
#
loop_
_entity_poly.entity_id
_entity_poly.type
_entity_poly.pdbx_seq_one_letter_code
_entity_poly.pdbx_strand_id
1 'polypeptide(L)'
;MVNSQVVILKPGQAPVIEKGYAIKPQANNVDVKSLRTVDPVYRAPGAETGSTNFAVTIRGVSLPFTATTTEQGMQIKPLSAAAARYVEGNQAAVVRNAVGQAVNDLGAKPENFKTIYINFN
;
A
#
# COMPACT_ATOMS: atom_id res chain seq x y z
N MET A 1 14.87 6.56 -3.28
CA MET A 1 13.73 6.86 -2.39
C MET A 1 12.62 7.38 -3.27
N VAL A 2 11.42 6.88 -3.09
CA VAL A 2 10.26 7.16 -3.96
C VAL A 2 9.22 7.84 -3.10
N ASN A 3 8.71 8.98 -3.57
CA ASN A 3 7.61 9.66 -2.90
C ASN A 3 6.31 9.12 -3.49
N SER A 4 5.50 8.54 -2.63
CA SER A 4 4.25 7.89 -2.98
C SER A 4 3.10 8.64 -2.34
N GLN A 5 2.07 8.97 -3.12
CA GLN A 5 0.81 9.44 -2.55
C GLN A 5 0.00 8.25 -2.02
N VAL A 6 -0.80 8.47 -0.97
CA VAL A 6 -1.70 7.46 -0.40
C VAL A 6 -3.13 7.86 -0.71
N VAL A 7 -3.83 6.97 -1.41
CA VAL A 7 -5.22 7.15 -1.78
C VAL A 7 -6.07 6.11 -1.06
N ILE A 8 -7.12 6.56 -0.39
CA ILE A 8 -8.08 5.70 0.29
C ILE A 8 -9.29 5.50 -0.62
N LEU A 9 -9.61 4.23 -0.90
CA LEU A 9 -10.79 3.84 -1.68
C LEU A 9 -11.76 3.13 -0.75
N LYS A 10 -12.94 3.72 -0.51
CA LYS A 10 -13.99 3.16 0.36
C LYS A 10 -15.26 2.86 -0.43
N PRO A 11 -16.05 1.84 -0.04
CA PRO A 11 -17.33 1.53 -0.68
C PRO A 11 -18.27 2.74 -0.70
N GLY A 12 -18.77 3.08 -1.89
CA GLY A 12 -19.73 4.16 -2.09
C GLY A 12 -19.20 5.58 -1.84
N GLN A 13 -17.88 5.76 -1.70
CA GLN A 13 -17.26 7.06 -1.46
C GLN A 13 -16.30 7.43 -2.59
N ALA A 14 -16.14 8.73 -2.84
CA ALA A 14 -15.12 9.22 -3.76
C ALA A 14 -13.71 8.90 -3.21
N PRO A 15 -12.71 8.63 -4.07
CA PRO A 15 -11.32 8.45 -3.66
C PRO A 15 -10.81 9.66 -2.86
N VAL A 16 -10.10 9.39 -1.75
CA VAL A 16 -9.53 10.45 -0.90
C VAL A 16 -8.02 10.36 -0.90
N ILE A 17 -7.34 11.44 -1.27
CA ILE A 17 -5.89 11.57 -1.09
C ILE A 17 -5.65 12.02 0.35
N GLU A 18 -5.04 11.16 1.15
CA GLU A 18 -4.89 11.41 2.58
C GLU A 18 -3.54 12.06 2.92
N LYS A 19 -2.45 11.46 2.44
CA LYS A 19 -1.06 11.85 2.75
C LYS A 19 -0.10 11.20 1.76
N GLY A 20 1.20 11.27 2.04
CA GLY A 20 2.21 10.51 1.29
C GLY A 20 3.22 9.79 2.16
N TYR A 21 3.97 8.92 1.52
CA TYR A 21 5.10 8.22 2.09
C TYR A 21 6.33 8.36 1.21
N ALA A 22 7.48 8.67 1.81
CA ALA A 22 8.77 8.40 1.24
C ALA A 22 9.11 6.94 1.53
N ILE A 23 9.21 6.14 0.47
CA ILE A 23 9.48 4.71 0.51
C ILE A 23 10.92 4.48 0.07
N LYS A 24 11.70 3.80 0.91
CA LYS A 24 13.07 3.38 0.58
C LYS A 24 13.22 1.89 0.91
N PRO A 25 13.15 1.02 -0.11
CA PRO A 25 13.58 -0.36 0.02
C PRO A 25 15.04 -0.45 0.42
N GLN A 26 15.33 -1.40 1.28
CA GLN A 26 16.64 -1.87 1.70
C GLN A 26 16.70 -3.37 1.46
N ALA A 27 17.89 -3.97 1.56
CA ALA A 27 18.11 -5.39 1.24
C ALA A 27 17.10 -6.34 1.92
N ASN A 28 16.75 -6.08 3.19
CA ASN A 28 15.86 -6.94 3.98
C ASN A 28 14.68 -6.18 4.64
N ASN A 29 14.46 -4.92 4.29
CA ASN A 29 13.46 -4.09 4.94
C ASN A 29 12.97 -2.95 4.02
N VAL A 30 11.86 -2.30 4.36
CA VAL A 30 11.37 -1.11 3.68
C VAL A 30 11.20 0.02 4.68
N ASP A 31 11.96 1.10 4.50
CA ASP A 31 11.74 2.33 5.26
C ASP A 31 10.56 3.09 4.66
N VAL A 32 9.66 3.51 5.54
CA VAL A 32 8.47 4.29 5.20
C VAL A 32 8.43 5.50 6.13
N LYS A 33 8.48 6.70 5.53
CA LYS A 33 8.44 7.97 6.27
C LYS A 33 7.28 8.83 5.75
N SER A 34 6.42 9.33 6.63
CA SER A 34 5.32 10.21 6.25
C SER A 34 5.81 11.49 5.58
N LEU A 35 5.12 11.92 4.53
CA LEU A 35 5.33 13.18 3.83
C LEU A 35 4.24 14.18 4.23
N ARG A 36 4.63 15.46 4.37
CA ARG A 36 3.70 16.56 4.71
C ARG A 36 2.93 17.08 3.49
N THR A 37 3.46 16.88 2.29
CA THR A 37 2.90 17.38 1.02
C THR A 37 2.93 16.28 -0.03
N VAL A 38 1.81 16.13 -0.74
CA VAL A 38 1.66 15.21 -1.88
C VAL A 38 0.95 15.91 -3.02
N ASP A 39 1.07 15.34 -4.22
CA ASP A 39 0.26 15.72 -5.36
C ASP A 39 -1.23 15.54 -5.02
N PRO A 40 -2.07 16.58 -5.11
CA PRO A 40 -3.50 16.47 -4.82
C PRO A 40 -4.30 15.89 -6.00
N VAL A 41 -3.65 15.47 -7.10
CA VAL A 41 -4.33 14.93 -8.27
C VAL A 41 -4.50 13.41 -8.16
N TYR A 42 -5.75 12.97 -8.06
CA TYR A 42 -6.09 11.56 -8.10
C TYR A 42 -5.89 10.99 -9.51
N ARG A 43 -5.27 9.81 -9.56
CA ARG A 43 -5.18 8.96 -10.76
C ARG A 43 -5.72 7.59 -10.38
N ALA A 44 -6.49 6.96 -11.25
CA ALA A 44 -6.96 5.60 -11.01
C ALA A 44 -5.80 4.59 -11.10
N PRO A 45 -5.86 3.43 -10.43
CA PRO A 45 -4.75 2.46 -10.41
C PRO A 45 -4.26 2.01 -11.80
N GLY A 46 -5.16 1.95 -12.79
CA GLY A 46 -4.87 1.40 -14.11
C GLY A 46 -4.93 -0.13 -14.12
N ALA A 47 -4.33 -0.75 -15.12
CA ALA A 47 -4.31 -2.21 -15.24
C ALA A 47 -3.48 -2.87 -14.13
N GLU A 48 -3.91 -4.05 -13.68
CA GLU A 48 -3.12 -4.91 -12.81
C GLU A 48 -1.94 -5.51 -13.57
N THR A 49 -0.76 -5.50 -12.93
CA THR A 49 0.47 -6.06 -13.48
C THR A 49 1.00 -7.26 -12.67
N GLY A 50 0.46 -7.49 -11.47
CA GLY A 50 0.83 -8.60 -10.61
C GLY A 50 0.14 -8.51 -9.25
N SER A 51 0.05 -9.64 -8.53
CA SER A 51 -0.61 -9.69 -7.23
C SER A 51 0.01 -10.77 -6.34
N THR A 52 0.16 -10.46 -5.05
CA THR A 52 0.63 -11.38 -4.01
C THR A 52 -0.18 -11.18 -2.73
N ASN A 53 -0.21 -12.21 -1.88
CA ASN A 53 -0.84 -12.15 -0.56
C ASN A 53 0.22 -11.98 0.51
N PHE A 54 -0.12 -11.22 1.55
CA PHE A 54 0.73 -11.08 2.72
C PHE A 54 -0.13 -11.02 3.98
N ALA A 55 0.52 -11.17 5.14
CA ALA A 55 -0.15 -10.98 6.41
C ALA A 55 0.70 -10.16 7.37
N VAL A 56 0.02 -9.37 8.21
CA VAL A 56 0.65 -8.67 9.33
C VAL A 56 0.28 -9.41 10.60
N THR A 57 1.28 -9.97 11.30
CA THR A 57 1.07 -10.69 12.55
C THR A 57 1.16 -9.74 13.75
N ILE A 58 0.13 -9.73 14.58
CA ILE A 58 0.03 -8.87 15.77
C ILE A 58 -0.42 -9.70 16.95
N ARG A 59 0.45 -9.77 17.97
CA ARG A 59 0.18 -10.55 19.20
C ARG A 59 -0.29 -11.99 18.87
N GLY A 60 0.32 -12.61 17.86
CA GLY A 60 -0.01 -13.96 17.39
C GLY A 60 -1.20 -14.06 16.43
N VAL A 61 -1.95 -12.97 16.18
CA VAL A 61 -3.06 -12.94 15.22
C VAL A 61 -2.56 -12.49 13.85
N SER A 62 -2.78 -13.31 12.84
CA SER A 62 -2.44 -13.01 11.45
C SER A 62 -3.55 -12.21 10.78
N LEU A 63 -3.23 -11.00 10.31
CA LEU A 63 -4.17 -10.12 9.59
C LEU A 63 -3.89 -10.19 8.09
N PRO A 64 -4.78 -10.77 7.26
CA PRO A 64 -4.51 -11.03 5.85
C PRO A 64 -4.79 -9.83 4.95
N PHE A 65 -3.95 -9.67 3.92
CA PHE A 65 -4.03 -8.63 2.91
C PHE A 65 -3.60 -9.17 1.54
N THR A 66 -3.99 -8.47 0.47
CA THR A 66 -3.43 -8.61 -0.88
C THR A 66 -2.68 -7.34 -1.24
N ALA A 67 -1.53 -7.48 -1.90
CA ALA A 67 -0.77 -6.42 -2.55
C ALA A 67 -0.79 -6.66 -4.06
N THR A 68 -1.37 -5.72 -4.80
CA THR A 68 -1.54 -5.77 -6.25
C THR A 68 -0.74 -4.64 -6.88
N THR A 69 0.20 -4.94 -7.76
CA THR A 69 0.90 -3.92 -8.55
C THR A 69 0.03 -3.52 -9.74
N THR A 70 0.08 -2.24 -10.07
CA THR A 70 -0.76 -1.61 -11.10
C THR A 70 0.08 -0.63 -11.90
N GLU A 71 -0.41 -0.16 -13.04
CA GLU A 71 0.28 0.83 -13.87
C GLU A 71 0.62 2.13 -13.13
N GLN A 72 -0.22 2.55 -12.16
CA GLN A 72 -0.01 3.78 -11.38
C GLN A 72 0.63 3.55 -10.00
N GLY A 73 0.92 2.31 -9.63
CA GLY A 73 1.58 1.99 -8.37
C GLY A 73 1.14 0.67 -7.76
N MET A 74 0.68 0.68 -6.52
CA MET A 74 0.31 -0.52 -5.80
C MET A 74 -1.01 -0.33 -5.06
N GLN A 75 -1.87 -1.34 -5.11
CA GLN A 75 -3.09 -1.43 -4.33
C GLN A 75 -2.92 -2.44 -3.19
N ILE A 76 -3.36 -2.07 -2.00
CA ILE A 76 -3.38 -2.90 -0.81
C ILE A 76 -4.83 -3.10 -0.42
N LYS A 77 -5.27 -4.36 -0.34
CA LYS A 77 -6.64 -4.70 0.05
C LYS A 77 -6.63 -5.57 1.32
N PRO A 78 -7.26 -5.14 2.43
CA PRO A 78 -7.48 -6.02 3.58
C PRO A 78 -8.46 -7.14 3.20
N LEU A 79 -8.18 -8.36 3.65
CA LEU A 79 -9.01 -9.55 3.36
C LEU A 79 -9.95 -9.92 4.53
N SER A 80 -9.95 -9.14 5.61
CA SER A 80 -10.86 -9.32 6.73
C SER A 80 -11.22 -7.98 7.38
N ALA A 81 -12.34 -7.95 8.11
CA ALA A 81 -12.75 -6.76 8.87
C ALA A 81 -11.72 -6.34 9.93
N ALA A 82 -11.01 -7.31 10.53
CA ALA A 82 -9.92 -7.03 11.47
C ALA A 82 -8.71 -6.38 10.78
N ALA A 83 -8.34 -6.87 9.60
CA ALA A 83 -7.28 -6.27 8.77
C ALA A 83 -7.66 -4.84 8.32
N ALA A 84 -8.92 -4.64 7.94
CA ALA A 84 -9.45 -3.32 7.57
C ALA A 84 -9.36 -2.31 8.72
N ARG A 85 -9.80 -2.69 9.93
CA ARG A 85 -9.67 -1.83 11.13
C ARG A 85 -8.21 -1.56 11.49
N TYR A 86 -7.33 -2.55 11.32
CA TYR A 86 -5.92 -2.37 11.64
C TYR A 86 -5.23 -1.34 10.75
N VAL A 87 -5.49 -1.38 9.43
CA VAL A 87 -4.83 -0.47 8.49
C VAL A 87 -5.19 0.99 8.75
N GLU A 88 -6.40 1.31 9.23
CA GLU A 88 -6.81 2.69 9.55
C GLU A 88 -5.87 3.40 10.53
N GLY A 89 -5.34 2.67 11.53
CA GLY A 89 -4.38 3.21 12.49
C GLY A 89 -2.90 2.94 12.16
N ASN A 90 -2.62 2.02 11.23
CA ASN A 90 -1.27 1.44 11.05
C ASN A 90 -0.83 1.40 9.58
N GLN A 91 -1.32 2.33 8.75
CA GLN A 91 -1.07 2.38 7.31
C GLN A 91 0.41 2.23 6.96
N ALA A 92 1.33 2.92 7.66
CA ALA A 92 2.76 2.86 7.36
C ALA A 92 3.34 1.44 7.52
N ALA A 93 2.90 0.69 8.53
CA ALA A 93 3.33 -0.69 8.74
C ALA A 93 2.76 -1.61 7.66
N VAL A 94 1.50 -1.41 7.26
CA VAL A 94 0.88 -2.19 6.18
C VAL A 94 1.56 -1.90 4.84
N VAL A 95 1.82 -0.63 4.52
CA VAL A 95 2.56 -0.21 3.31
C VAL A 95 3.96 -0.83 3.29
N ARG A 96 4.68 -0.80 4.41
CA ARG A 96 6.00 -1.43 4.54
C ARG A 96 5.96 -2.91 4.15
N ASN A 97 5.02 -3.67 4.71
CA ASN A 97 4.89 -5.10 4.43
C ASN A 97 4.48 -5.35 2.98
N ALA A 98 3.51 -4.60 2.46
CA ALA A 98 3.05 -4.73 1.08
C ALA A 98 4.17 -4.45 0.06
N VAL A 99 4.94 -3.37 0.24
CA VAL A 99 6.08 -3.04 -0.62
C VAL A 99 7.13 -4.16 -0.56
N GLY A 100 7.47 -4.63 0.64
CA GLY A 100 8.41 -5.73 0.81
C GLY A 100 7.96 -6.98 0.06
N GLN A 101 6.68 -7.35 0.20
CA GLN A 101 6.14 -8.52 -0.48
C GLN A 101 6.12 -8.35 -2.00
N ALA A 102 5.68 -7.19 -2.50
CA ALA A 102 5.64 -6.93 -3.93
C ALA A 102 7.04 -6.95 -4.57
N VAL A 103 8.05 -6.39 -3.89
CA VAL A 103 9.45 -6.43 -4.37
C VAL A 103 9.97 -7.86 -4.40
N ASN A 104 9.75 -8.63 -3.33
CA ASN A 104 10.33 -9.96 -3.17
C ASN A 104 9.64 -11.01 -4.05
N ASP A 105 8.31 -11.00 -4.11
CA ASP A 105 7.54 -12.05 -4.78
C ASP A 105 7.27 -11.73 -6.25
N LEU A 106 7.05 -10.44 -6.57
CA LEU A 106 6.65 -10.01 -7.90
C LEU A 106 7.81 -9.40 -8.69
N GLY A 107 9.00 -9.26 -8.09
CA GLY A 107 10.12 -8.54 -8.69
C GLY A 107 9.81 -7.08 -8.98
N ALA A 108 8.82 -6.51 -8.28
CA ALA A 108 8.33 -5.18 -8.55
C ALA A 108 9.40 -4.13 -8.23
N LYS A 109 9.57 -3.17 -9.14
CA LYS A 109 10.51 -2.07 -8.95
C LYS A 109 9.91 -1.02 -8.01
N PRO A 110 10.57 -0.68 -6.90
CA PRO A 110 10.11 0.33 -5.95
C PRO A 110 9.78 1.68 -6.57
N GLU A 111 10.50 2.07 -7.62
CA GLU A 111 10.27 3.31 -8.38
C GLU A 111 8.88 3.39 -9.03
N ASN A 112 8.23 2.24 -9.20
CA ASN A 112 6.89 2.16 -9.80
C ASN A 112 5.79 2.48 -8.79
N PHE A 113 6.05 2.47 -7.48
CA PHE A 113 5.05 2.71 -6.44
C PHE A 113 4.75 4.20 -6.24
N LYS A 114 4.41 4.92 -7.31
CA LYS A 114 4.09 6.36 -7.28
C LYS A 114 2.81 6.66 -6.50
N THR A 115 1.86 5.72 -6.50
CA THR A 115 0.64 5.77 -5.68
C THR A 115 0.48 4.48 -4.91
N ILE A 116 0.12 4.58 -3.63
CA ILE A 116 -0.37 3.48 -2.81
C ILE A 116 -1.87 3.65 -2.61
N TYR A 117 -2.66 2.75 -3.16
CA TYR A 117 -4.11 2.69 -2.93
C TYR A 117 -4.38 1.76 -1.76
N ILE A 118 -5.09 2.23 -0.73
CA ILE A 118 -5.64 1.36 0.32
C ILE A 118 -7.10 1.15 -0.03
N ASN A 119 -7.42 -0.03 -0.54
CA ASN A 119 -8.71 -0.36 -1.11
C ASN A 119 -9.56 -1.19 -0.15
N PHE A 120 -10.63 -0.59 0.37
CA PHE A 120 -11.61 -1.21 1.25
C PHE A 120 -12.85 -1.74 0.52
N ASN A 121 -12.88 -1.68 -0.82
CA ASN A 121 -13.91 -2.31 -1.66
C ASN A 121 -13.64 -3.80 -1.84
#